data_AF-A0AAE0B6T0-F1
#
_entry.id   AF-A0AAE0B6T0-F1
#
_cell.length_a   1.000
_cell.length_b   1.000
_cell.length_c   1.000
_cell.angle_alpha   90.00
_cell.angle_beta   90.00
_cell.angle_gamma   90.00
#
_symmetry.space_group_name_H-M   'P 1'
#
loop_
_entity.id
_entity.type
_entity.pdbx_description
1 polymer ?
#
loop_
_entity_poly.entity_id
_entity_poly.type
_entity_poly.pdbx_seq_one_letter_code
_entity_poly.pdbx_strand_id
1 'polypeptide(L)'
;MVEAIGQFRRYFKPPSQWQLRETFLTRQVEKTNEALKKQEDSWRVNGCIVMTDAWTDRKRRSNMNVYVNCNEGTTLLSSKESSNEAHTTEYIYEFVLSAIKQVRAETVVQVVTDNAANNMAAAKLLKYTMPHVFWTLCATQTINLILESIGKLQSSKNSLTWAKLSQSSCTHITRHCH
;
A
#
# COMPACT_ATOMS: atom_id res chain seq x y z
N MET A 1 2.17 -25.55 0.48
CA MET A 1 3.33 -25.40 1.40
C MET A 1 3.45 -26.58 2.35
N VAL A 2 2.44 -26.88 3.17
CA VAL A 2 2.45 -28.04 4.10
C VAL A 2 2.70 -29.37 3.38
N GLU A 3 2.09 -29.55 2.20
CA GLU A 3 2.27 -30.74 1.37
C GLU A 3 3.70 -30.88 0.80
N ALA A 4 4.31 -29.77 0.38
CA ALA A 4 5.70 -29.74 -0.07
C ALA A 4 6.69 -30.04 1.07
N ILE A 5 6.41 -29.57 2.29
CA ILE A 5 7.20 -29.90 3.49
C ILE A 5 7.06 -31.40 3.83
N GLY A 6 5.85 -31.97 3.64
CA GLY A 6 5.59 -33.40 3.84
C GLY A 6 6.35 -34.32 2.88
N GLN A 7 6.72 -33.84 1.68
CA GLN A 7 7.50 -34.62 0.71
C GLN A 7 8.98 -34.83 1.12
N PHE A 8 9.54 -33.98 1.99
CA PHE A 8 10.96 -34.07 2.40
C PHE A 8 11.28 -35.14 3.47
N ARG A 9 10.34 -36.08 3.72
CA ARG A 9 10.44 -37.22 4.66
C ARG A 9 10.72 -36.85 6.13
N ARG A 10 10.65 -37.86 7.00
CA ARG A 10 10.74 -37.85 8.48
C ARG A 10 11.96 -37.13 9.10
N TYR A 11 12.91 -36.62 8.30
CA TYR A 11 14.17 -36.00 8.75
C TYR A 11 14.36 -34.55 8.28
N PHE A 12 13.32 -33.91 7.75
CA PHE A 12 13.40 -32.50 7.39
C PHE A 12 13.68 -31.65 8.64
N LYS A 13 14.85 -31.02 8.70
CA LYS A 13 15.17 -30.00 9.70
C LYS A 13 14.69 -28.65 9.17
N PRO A 14 13.70 -28.01 9.81
CA PRO A 14 13.27 -26.69 9.38
C PRO A 14 14.43 -25.69 9.55
N PRO A 15 14.48 -24.66 8.68
CA PRO A 15 15.46 -23.61 8.84
C PRO A 15 15.27 -22.89 10.18
N SER A 16 16.37 -22.48 10.80
CA SER A 16 16.31 -21.72 12.04
C SER A 16 15.72 -20.32 11.79
N GLN A 17 15.22 -19.69 12.85
CA GLN A 17 14.75 -18.30 12.78
C GLN A 17 15.81 -17.35 12.22
N TRP A 18 17.08 -17.56 12.60
CA TRP A 18 18.21 -16.79 12.09
C TRP A 18 18.39 -17.00 10.58
N GLN A 19 18.31 -18.25 10.10
CA GLN A 19 18.42 -18.54 8.67
C GLN A 19 17.29 -17.89 7.88
N LEU A 20 16.06 -17.92 8.40
CA LEU A 20 14.91 -17.27 7.77
C LEU A 20 15.06 -15.76 7.69
N ARG A 21 15.46 -15.12 8.80
CA ARG A 21 15.57 -13.65 8.91
C ARG A 21 16.75 -13.08 8.13
N GLU A 22 17.88 -13.76 8.11
CA GLU A 22 19.11 -13.21 7.53
C GLU A 22 19.35 -13.80 6.15
N THR A 23 19.64 -15.10 6.06
CA THR A 23 20.13 -15.70 4.82
C THR A 23 19.05 -15.85 3.76
N PHE A 24 17.89 -16.39 4.12
CA PHE A 24 16.80 -16.59 3.16
C PHE A 24 16.10 -15.30 2.79
N LEU A 25 15.88 -14.39 3.75
CA LEU A 25 15.31 -13.08 3.47
C LEU A 25 16.21 -12.27 2.54
N THR A 26 17.50 -12.14 2.84
CA THR A 26 18.45 -11.39 2.00
C THR A 26 18.48 -11.96 0.58
N ARG A 27 18.58 -13.29 0.45
CA ARG A 27 18.53 -13.96 -0.86
C ARG A 27 17.24 -13.70 -1.61
N GLN A 28 16.10 -13.66 -0.91
CA GLN A 28 14.81 -13.39 -1.54
C GLN A 28 14.67 -11.92 -1.96
N VAL A 29 15.21 -10.99 -1.17
CA VAL A 29 15.28 -9.57 -1.51
C VAL A 29 16.16 -9.36 -2.75
N GLU A 30 17.34 -9.97 -2.80
CA GLU A 30 18.23 -9.91 -3.98
C GLU A 30 17.54 -10.42 -5.24
N LYS A 31 16.92 -11.61 -5.18
CA LYS A 31 16.15 -12.17 -6.29
C LYS A 31 15.00 -11.26 -6.73
N THR A 32 14.33 -10.63 -5.76
CA THR A 32 13.24 -9.70 -6.06
C THR A 32 13.81 -8.48 -6.77
N ASN A 33 14.87 -7.87 -6.26
CA ASN A 33 15.54 -6.72 -6.88
C ASN A 33 16.03 -7.03 -8.30
N GLU A 34 16.54 -8.23 -8.55
CA GLU A 34 16.90 -8.67 -9.91
C GLU A 34 15.69 -8.72 -10.84
N ALA A 35 14.54 -9.22 -10.36
CA ALA A 35 13.31 -9.24 -11.13
C ALA A 35 12.73 -7.83 -11.37
N LEU A 36 12.94 -6.90 -10.43
CA LEU A 36 12.48 -5.51 -10.52
C LEU A 36 13.23 -4.71 -11.59
N LYS A 37 14.45 -5.09 -11.98
CA LYS A 37 15.23 -4.39 -13.04
C LYS A 37 14.44 -4.23 -14.34
N LYS A 38 13.62 -5.22 -14.72
CA LYS A 38 12.76 -5.15 -15.91
C LYS A 38 11.77 -3.99 -15.81
N GLN A 39 11.22 -3.76 -14.63
CA GLN A 39 10.29 -2.65 -14.37
C GLN A 39 11.03 -1.32 -14.37
N GLU A 40 12.21 -1.24 -13.74
CA GLU A 40 13.06 -0.04 -13.75
C GLU A 40 13.42 0.42 -15.17
N ASP A 41 13.73 -0.53 -16.07
CA ASP A 41 13.95 -0.24 -17.48
C ASP A 41 12.67 0.27 -18.17
N SER A 42 11.51 -0.31 -17.86
CA SER A 42 10.23 0.18 -18.37
C SER A 42 9.90 1.60 -17.88
N TRP A 43 10.25 1.95 -16.64
CA TRP A 43 10.01 3.29 -16.08
C TRP A 43 10.75 4.35 -16.89
N ARG A 44 11.98 4.04 -17.34
CA ARG A 44 12.78 4.96 -18.17
C ARG A 44 12.21 5.22 -19.55
N VAL A 45 11.51 4.25 -20.14
CA VAL A 45 10.99 4.35 -21.52
C VAL A 45 9.57 4.91 -21.55
N ASN A 46 8.69 4.37 -20.71
CA ASN A 46 7.25 4.66 -20.74
C ASN A 46 6.80 5.59 -19.61
N GLY A 47 7.68 5.85 -18.64
CA GLY A 47 7.32 6.47 -17.38
C GLY A 47 6.61 5.52 -16.42
N CYS A 48 6.29 6.04 -15.25
CA CYS A 48 5.59 5.31 -14.20
C CYS A 48 4.69 6.21 -13.35
N ILE A 49 3.80 5.56 -12.59
CA ILE A 49 2.88 6.17 -11.64
C ILE A 49 3.36 5.85 -10.23
N VAL A 50 3.58 6.87 -9.40
CA VAL A 50 3.84 6.69 -7.97
C VAL A 50 2.51 6.73 -7.22
N MET A 51 2.24 5.74 -6.38
CA MET A 51 1.03 5.67 -5.57
C MET A 51 1.42 5.58 -4.10
N THR A 52 0.74 6.35 -3.25
CA THR A 52 0.94 6.25 -1.80
C THR A 52 -0.32 5.79 -1.11
N ASP A 53 -0.15 4.89 -0.15
CA ASP A 53 -1.22 4.40 0.71
C ASP A 53 -0.80 4.55 2.17
N ALA A 54 -1.71 5.05 3.00
CA ALA A 54 -1.48 5.23 4.43
C ALA A 54 -2.60 4.52 5.20
N TRP A 55 -2.22 3.64 6.11
CA TRP A 55 -3.18 2.88 6.91
C TRP A 55 -2.70 2.70 8.34
N THR A 56 -3.68 2.64 9.25
CA THR A 56 -3.44 2.44 10.68
C THR A 56 -3.87 1.04 11.07
N ASP A 57 -2.98 0.26 11.69
CA ASP A 57 -3.29 -1.08 12.14
C ASP A 57 -4.13 -1.09 13.44
N ARG A 58 -4.61 -2.27 13.84
CA ARG A 58 -5.41 -2.43 15.08
C ARG A 58 -4.64 -2.07 16.36
N LYS A 59 -3.30 -2.03 16.30
CA LYS A 59 -2.42 -1.62 17.40
C LYS A 59 -2.10 -0.11 17.35
N ARG A 60 -2.79 0.65 16.49
CA ARG A 60 -2.59 2.08 16.26
C ARG A 60 -1.22 2.44 15.70
N ARG A 61 -0.58 1.51 14.99
CA ARG A 61 0.64 1.81 14.25
C ARG A 61 0.25 2.35 12.88
N SER A 62 0.81 3.50 12.52
CA SER A 62 0.59 4.09 11.21
C SER A 62 1.68 3.63 10.25
N ASN A 63 1.29 3.17 9.06
CA ASN A 63 2.21 2.73 8.03
C ASN A 63 1.90 3.47 6.73
N MET A 64 2.95 3.99 6.10
CA MET A 64 2.89 4.63 4.80
C MET A 64 3.66 3.79 3.79
N ASN A 65 2.99 3.40 2.73
CA ASN A 65 3.51 2.57 1.66
C ASN A 65 3.62 3.38 0.38
N VAL A 66 4.67 3.09 -0.39
CA VAL A 66 4.89 3.62 -1.73
C VAL A 66 4.87 2.47 -2.71
N TYR A 67 4.05 2.61 -3.73
CA TYR A 67 3.99 1.72 -4.87
C TYR A 67 4.38 2.46 -6.14
N VAL A 68 4.97 1.74 -7.07
CA VAL A 68 5.25 2.23 -8.43
C VAL A 68 4.51 1.31 -9.40
N ASN A 69 3.66 1.90 -10.22
CA ASN A 69 2.95 1.19 -11.28
C ASN A 69 3.52 1.58 -12.64
N CYS A 70 3.70 0.58 -13.50
CA CYS A 70 4.15 0.73 -14.88
C CYS A 70 3.51 -0.34 -15.75
N ASN A 71 3.85 -0.36 -17.04
CA ASN A 71 3.33 -1.35 -17.99
C ASN A 71 3.63 -2.81 -17.59
N GLU A 72 4.72 -3.03 -16.84
CA GLU A 72 5.13 -4.35 -16.35
C GLU A 72 4.42 -4.75 -15.04
N GLY A 73 3.62 -3.86 -14.45
CA GLY A 73 2.85 -4.11 -13.23
C GLY A 73 3.17 -3.14 -12.09
N THR A 74 2.70 -3.50 -10.89
CA THR A 74 2.85 -2.72 -9.65
C THR A 74 3.91 -3.33 -8.75
N THR A 75 4.78 -2.48 -8.22
CA THR A 75 5.84 -2.85 -7.28
C THR A 75 5.74 -2.04 -6.01
N LEU A 76 5.91 -2.70 -4.86
CA LEU A 76 6.12 -2.01 -3.59
C LEU A 76 7.56 -1.46 -3.56
N LEU A 77 7.70 -0.14 -3.58
CA LEU A 77 9.00 0.53 -3.55
C LEU A 77 9.52 0.63 -2.11
N SER A 78 8.66 1.03 -1.18
CA SER A 78 9.02 1.18 0.22
C SER A 78 7.78 1.12 1.12
N SER A 79 8.02 0.78 2.38
CA SER A 79 7.03 0.81 3.45
C SER A 79 7.70 1.37 4.70
N LYS A 80 7.06 2.36 5.32
CA LYS A 80 7.58 3.06 6.49
C LYS A 80 6.54 3.11 7.59
N GLU A 81 6.89 2.59 8.76
CA GLU A 81 6.13 2.85 9.98
C GLU A 81 6.36 4.33 10.38
N SER A 82 5.26 5.06 10.58
CA SER A 82 5.21 6.50 10.85
C SER A 82 4.31 6.82 12.04
N SER A 83 4.13 5.86 12.96
CA SER A 83 3.28 5.97 14.16
C SER A 83 3.60 7.20 15.04
N ASN A 84 4.85 7.65 15.06
CA ASN A 84 5.32 8.78 15.87
C ASN A 84 5.30 10.11 15.12
N GLU A 85 4.94 10.11 13.85
CA GLU A 85 4.99 11.29 13.00
C GLU A 85 3.60 11.89 12.87
N ALA A 86 3.49 13.20 12.99
CA ALA A 86 2.28 13.87 12.58
C ALA A 86 2.20 13.81 11.05
N HIS A 87 1.13 13.22 10.51
CA HIS A 87 0.87 13.18 9.07
C HIS A 87 0.47 14.57 8.54
N THR A 88 1.34 15.56 8.73
CA THR A 88 1.14 16.92 8.22
C THR A 88 1.32 16.95 6.71
N THR A 89 0.83 18.02 6.11
CA THR A 89 1.00 18.32 4.69
C THR A 89 2.47 18.23 4.27
N GLU A 90 3.38 18.81 5.06
CA GLU A 90 4.82 18.88 4.78
C GLU A 90 5.45 17.49 4.85
N TYR A 91 5.10 16.69 5.86
CA TYR A 91 5.59 15.33 6.00
C TYR A 91 5.20 14.46 4.81
N ILE A 92 3.94 14.50 4.41
CA ILE A 92 3.43 13.77 3.25
C ILE A 92 4.13 14.25 1.96
N TYR A 93 4.26 15.57 1.80
CA TYR A 93 4.95 16.16 0.67
C TYR A 93 6.39 15.65 0.54
N GLU A 94 7.16 15.67 1.64
CA GLU A 94 8.53 15.15 1.68
C GLU A 94 8.59 13.64 1.42
N PHE A 95 7.65 12.88 1.99
CA PHE A 95 7.54 11.44 1.76
C PHE A 95 7.34 11.12 0.27
N VAL A 96 6.37 11.76 -0.39
CA VAL A 96 6.13 11.59 -1.82
C VAL A 96 7.31 12.08 -2.65
N LEU A 97 7.90 13.22 -2.29
CA LEU A 97 9.07 13.75 -2.99
C LEU A 97 10.27 12.80 -2.90
N SER A 98 10.46 12.14 -1.76
CA SER A 98 11.51 11.14 -1.58
C SER A 98 11.31 9.92 -2.48
N ALA A 99 10.06 9.45 -2.62
CA ALA A 99 9.70 8.38 -3.54
C ALA A 99 9.98 8.75 -5.00
N ILE A 100 9.60 9.96 -5.41
CA ILE A 100 9.86 10.45 -6.77
C ILE A 100 11.37 10.53 -7.06
N LYS A 101 12.16 10.99 -6.08
CA LYS A 101 13.63 11.01 -6.20
C LYS A 101 14.23 9.61 -6.32
N GLN A 102 13.70 8.63 -5.59
CA GLN A 102 14.16 7.24 -5.64
C GLN A 102 13.91 6.61 -7.02
N VAL A 103 12.77 6.93 -7.65
CA VAL A 103 12.40 6.43 -8.99
C VAL A 103 13.05 7.23 -10.12
N ARG A 104 13.49 8.47 -9.82
CA ARG A 104 13.98 9.53 -10.72
C ARG A 104 12.83 10.37 -11.28
N ALA A 105 12.86 11.66 -10.98
CA ALA A 105 11.76 12.58 -11.26
C ALA A 105 11.36 12.61 -12.74
N GLU A 106 12.32 12.46 -13.67
CA GLU A 106 12.03 12.52 -15.11
C GLU A 106 11.18 11.35 -15.62
N THR A 107 11.11 10.25 -14.85
CA THR A 107 10.34 9.06 -15.21
C THR A 107 8.94 9.05 -14.60
N VAL A 108 8.67 9.90 -13.61
CA VAL A 108 7.37 9.94 -12.93
C VAL A 108 6.41 10.81 -13.72
N VAL A 109 5.36 10.20 -14.25
CA VAL A 109 4.34 10.90 -15.04
C VAL A 109 3.18 11.33 -14.14
N GLN A 110 2.89 10.54 -13.10
CA GLN A 110 1.73 10.74 -12.25
C GLN A 110 1.97 10.32 -10.80
N VAL A 111 1.33 11.02 -9.88
CA VAL A 111 1.21 10.67 -8.47
C VAL A 111 -0.25 10.44 -8.11
N VAL A 112 -0.54 9.33 -7.42
CA VAL A 112 -1.87 8.99 -6.91
C VAL A 112 -1.82 8.95 -5.38
N THR A 113 -2.67 9.74 -4.73
CA THR A 113 -2.84 9.71 -3.27
C THR A 113 -4.32 9.63 -2.93
N ASP A 114 -4.66 9.27 -1.69
CA ASP A 114 -6.05 9.35 -1.22
C ASP A 114 -6.56 10.81 -1.11
N ASN A 115 -7.85 10.94 -0.77
CA ASN A 115 -8.56 12.22 -0.68
C ASN A 115 -8.51 12.87 0.72
N ALA A 116 -7.59 12.48 1.59
CA ALA A 116 -7.40 13.12 2.88
C ALA A 116 -6.95 14.58 2.70
N ALA A 117 -7.38 15.46 3.60
CA ALA A 117 -7.12 16.91 3.49
C ALA A 117 -5.63 17.23 3.39
N ASN A 118 -4.79 16.55 4.19
CA ASN A 118 -3.34 16.77 4.19
C ASN A 118 -2.68 16.24 2.90
N ASN A 119 -3.19 15.14 2.34
CA ASN A 119 -2.75 14.63 1.04
C ASN A 119 -3.11 15.62 -0.09
N MET A 120 -4.31 16.19 -0.08
CA MET A 120 -4.68 17.23 -1.05
C MET A 120 -3.83 18.50 -0.92
N ALA A 121 -3.46 18.88 0.30
CA ALA A 121 -2.57 20.02 0.52
C ALA A 121 -1.14 19.71 0.02
N ALA A 122 -0.63 18.51 0.26
CA ALA A 122 0.67 18.06 -0.22
C ALA A 122 0.70 17.99 -1.75
N ALA A 123 -0.39 17.54 -2.36
CA ALA A 123 -0.59 17.53 -3.80
C ALA A 123 -0.52 18.92 -4.43
N LYS A 124 -1.12 19.92 -3.77
CA LYS A 124 -1.03 21.32 -4.22
C LYS A 124 0.42 21.79 -4.19
N LEU A 125 1.18 21.47 -3.14
CA LEU A 125 2.61 21.79 -3.07
C LEU A 125 3.41 21.11 -4.18
N LEU A 126 3.19 19.81 -4.41
CA LEU A 126 3.82 19.06 -5.52
C LEU A 126 3.51 19.67 -6.88
N LYS A 127 2.28 20.14 -7.10
CA LYS A 127 1.90 20.80 -8.35
C LYS A 127 2.70 22.09 -8.61
N TYR A 128 3.07 22.83 -7.56
CA TYR A 128 3.91 24.02 -7.69
C TYR A 128 5.38 23.66 -7.91
N THR A 129 5.90 22.64 -7.24
CA THR A 129 7.33 22.28 -7.32
C THR A 129 7.68 21.38 -8.50
N MET A 130 6.71 20.59 -8.99
CA MET A 130 6.87 19.65 -10.10
C MET A 130 5.66 19.73 -11.05
N PRO A 131 5.54 20.83 -11.83
CA PRO A 131 4.38 21.05 -12.71
C PRO A 131 4.26 20.04 -13.86
N HIS A 132 5.31 19.26 -14.14
CA HIS A 132 5.33 18.21 -15.15
C HIS A 132 4.69 16.90 -14.67
N VAL A 133 4.49 16.72 -13.36
CA VAL A 133 3.90 15.51 -12.78
C VAL A 133 2.40 15.74 -12.56
N PHE A 134 1.58 14.87 -13.12
CA PHE A 134 0.14 14.91 -12.86
C PHE A 134 -0.17 14.39 -11.46
N TRP A 135 -1.10 15.02 -10.77
CA TRP A 135 -1.62 14.48 -9.50
C TRP A 135 -3.10 14.15 -9.63
N THR A 136 -3.47 12.98 -9.11
CA THR A 136 -4.85 12.49 -9.12
C THR A 136 -5.22 11.84 -7.81
N LEU A 137 -6.50 11.90 -7.49
CA LEU A 137 -7.09 11.21 -6.34
C LEU A 137 -7.24 9.70 -6.59
N CYS A 138 -7.11 8.91 -5.54
CA CYS A 138 -7.42 7.48 -5.56
C CYS A 138 -8.91 7.23 -5.85
N ALA A 139 -9.20 6.58 -6.97
CA ALA A 139 -10.55 6.25 -7.38
C ALA A 139 -11.29 5.36 -6.37
N THR A 140 -10.59 4.41 -5.74
CA THR A 140 -11.16 3.52 -4.72
C THR A 140 -11.67 4.30 -3.52
N GLN A 141 -10.92 5.32 -3.08
CA GLN A 141 -11.36 6.17 -1.97
C GLN A 141 -12.58 7.00 -2.36
N THR A 142 -12.60 7.54 -3.58
CA THR A 142 -13.76 8.28 -4.09
C THR A 142 -15.01 7.40 -4.15
N ILE A 143 -14.89 6.17 -4.66
CA ILE A 143 -15.99 5.21 -4.70
C ILE A 143 -16.46 4.88 -3.27
N ASN A 144 -15.55 4.65 -2.34
CA ASN A 144 -15.90 4.39 -0.94
C ASN A 144 -16.69 5.56 -0.33
N LEU A 145 -16.29 6.81 -0.56
CA LEU A 145 -17.02 7.98 -0.07
C LEU A 145 -18.42 8.12 -0.68
N ILE A 146 -18.57 7.79 -1.98
CA ILE A 146 -19.88 7.74 -2.64
C ILE A 146 -20.75 6.67 -1.99
N LEU A 147 -20.23 5.46 -1.79
CA LEU A 147 -20.95 4.35 -1.16
C LEU A 147 -21.33 4.65 0.30
N GLU A 148 -20.45 5.30 1.07
CA GLU A 148 -20.76 5.75 2.42
C GLU A 148 -21.90 6.78 2.44
N SER A 149 -21.92 7.68 1.46
CA SER A 149 -22.95 8.70 1.32
C SER A 149 -24.30 8.06 0.97
N ILE A 150 -24.32 7.10 0.05
CA ILE A 150 -25.50 6.29 -0.26
C ILE A 150 -25.97 5.54 0.98
N GLY A 151 -25.06 4.90 1.73
CA GLY A 151 -25.41 4.14 2.93
C GLY A 151 -26.06 4.96 4.05
N LYS A 152 -25.81 6.28 4.10
CA LYS A 152 -26.42 7.22 5.06
C LYS A 152 -27.84 7.64 4.69
N LEU A 153 -28.32 7.35 3.48
CA LEU A 153 -29.69 7.65 3.06
C LEU A 153 -30.70 6.87 3.92
N GLN A 154 -31.82 7.51 4.27
CA GLN A 154 -32.83 6.91 5.15
C GLN A 154 -33.36 5.58 4.61
N SER A 155 -33.46 5.45 3.28
CA SER A 155 -33.90 4.23 2.59
C SER A 155 -32.97 3.04 2.76
N SER A 156 -31.67 3.25 3.00
CA SER A 156 -30.66 2.18 3.11
C SER A 156 -30.22 1.90 4.55
N LYS A 157 -30.59 2.75 5.52
CA LYS A 157 -30.15 2.62 6.92
C LYS A 157 -30.51 1.27 7.54
N ASN A 158 -31.73 0.79 7.33
CA ASN A 158 -32.17 -0.48 7.91
C ASN A 158 -31.34 -1.64 7.35
N SER A 159 -31.20 -1.71 6.02
CA SER A 159 -30.41 -2.75 5.35
C SER A 159 -28.94 -2.75 5.76
N LEU A 160 -28.32 -1.57 5.90
CA LEU A 160 -26.94 -1.46 6.39
C LEU A 160 -26.78 -1.90 7.85
N THR A 161 -27.78 -1.60 8.68
CA THR A 161 -27.77 -1.98 10.10
C THR A 161 -27.86 -3.50 10.24
N TRP A 162 -28.74 -4.14 9.46
CA TRP A 162 -28.82 -5.59 9.38
C TRP A 162 -27.54 -6.24 8.87
N ALA A 163 -26.91 -5.68 7.82
CA ALA A 163 -25.65 -6.19 7.29
C ALA A 163 -24.50 -6.10 8.31
N LYS A 164 -24.42 -5.01 9.09
CA LYS A 164 -23.41 -4.86 10.15
C LYS A 164 -23.65 -5.83 11.31
N LEU A 165 -24.91 -6.05 11.68
CA LEU A 165 -25.28 -7.01 12.71
C LEU A 165 -24.95 -8.45 12.29
N SER A 166 -25.30 -8.85 11.07
CA SER A 166 -24.98 -10.18 10.56
C SER A 166 -23.47 -10.41 10.44
N GLN A 167 -22.71 -9.41 10.00
CA GLN A 167 -21.25 -9.48 9.94
C GLN A 167 -20.62 -9.57 11.34
N SER A 168 -21.18 -8.85 12.32
CA SER A 168 -20.75 -8.93 13.72
C SER A 168 -21.06 -10.29 14.34
N SER A 169 -22.25 -10.85 14.07
CA SER A 169 -22.59 -12.21 14.48
C SER A 169 -21.66 -13.25 13.85
N CYS A 170 -21.38 -13.17 12.55
CA CYS A 170 -20.46 -14.10 11.87
C CYS A 170 -19.02 -13.98 12.38
N THR A 171 -18.54 -12.77 12.66
CA THR A 171 -17.18 -12.57 13.24
C THR A 171 -17.11 -13.01 14.70
N HIS A 172 -18.22 -12.97 15.44
CA HIS A 172 -18.28 -13.48 16.80
C HIS A 172 -18.33 -15.02 16.85
N ILE A 173 -19.06 -15.64 15.91
CA ILE A 173 -19.12 -17.11 15.75
C ILE A 173 -17.74 -17.66 15.38
N THR A 174 -17.05 -17.04 14.43
CA THR A 174 -15.70 -17.50 14.01
C THR A 174 -14.63 -17.34 15.10
N ARG A 175 -14.83 -16.44 16.08
CA ARG A 175 -13.95 -16.31 17.27
C ARG A 175 -14.16 -17.37 18.34
N HIS A 176 -15.30 -18.06 18.35
CA HIS A 176 -15.57 -19.14 19.30
C HIS A 176 -15.28 -20.55 18.75
N CYS A 177 -14.90 -20.65 17.47
CA CYS A 177 -14.53 -21.91 16.83
C CYS A 177 -13.01 -22.17 16.78
N HIS A 178 -12.18 -21.39 17.49
CA HIS A 178 -10.75 -21.62 17.65
C HIS A 178 -10.35 -21.72 19.12
#